data_AF-A0A2S9PV12-F1
#
_entry.id   AF-A0A2S9PV12-F1
#
_cell.length_a   1.000
_cell.length_b   1.000
_cell.length_c   1.000
_cell.angle_alpha   90.00
_cell.angle_beta   90.00
_cell.angle_gamma   90.00
#
_symmetry.space_group_name_H-M   'P 1'
#
loop_
_entity.id
_entity.type
_entity.pdbx_description
1 polymer ?
#
loop_
_entity_poly.entity_id
_entity_poly.type
_entity_poly.pdbx_seq_one_letter_code
_entity_poly.pdbx_strand_id
1 'polypeptide(L)'
;MRCNARVRSGAAFHGPAAPALVHRGGAAKLVLVRRWPGPCTTALHGGSRKREGALMRAPVRWRALALTLVLGVTVGACGRLDHDRAAAPHPHAAPRDSTSAPSAPPLDGPGDFAKPVGVDGRAVFLQCRGVAPPGSPTVVLLSGYGNGADIWDLAVGGRQAVAPALAESTRVCAYDRPGSYLQGDPPAPGRSTAVAMPRTSRDVVVELRSLLSSAGIEGPYVLVGHSLGGFLSYHYARAYPQQVLGLVSVDGLPADLKGRLPAEVWDSSFQQPILRPTPVPGVGAVEAYDLDASLAQAEAAGPLPPVPLTTLLAEREAAEVPQAVADAWEPAQEAFARRFPQAAVRTVAGTTHYLQTERPDAVVEAVLRMIAATAPVGPGK
;
A
#
# COMPACT_ATOMS: atom_id res chain seq x y z
N MET A 1 56.69 -4.90 39.86
CA MET A 1 57.25 -5.43 38.59
C MET A 1 57.56 -6.92 38.74
N ARG A 2 57.02 -7.78 37.87
CA ARG A 2 57.60 -9.09 37.47
C ARG A 2 56.67 -9.77 36.44
N CYS A 3 57.15 -9.93 35.22
CA CYS A 3 56.69 -10.98 34.31
C CYS A 3 57.64 -12.16 34.45
N ASN A 4 57.14 -13.40 34.43
CA ASN A 4 57.36 -14.32 33.31
C ASN A 4 56.70 -15.68 33.54
N ALA A 5 56.47 -16.39 32.45
CA ALA A 5 55.87 -17.72 32.42
C ALA A 5 56.89 -18.79 31.97
N ARG A 6 56.46 -20.06 32.11
CA ARG A 6 56.81 -21.27 31.33
C ARG A 6 57.85 -22.30 31.86
N VAL A 7 57.32 -23.50 32.19
CA VAL A 7 57.42 -24.79 31.42
C VAL A 7 58.28 -25.97 31.94
N ARG A 8 57.77 -27.20 31.61
CA ARG A 8 58.31 -28.59 31.64
C ARG A 8 58.17 -29.36 32.98
N SER A 9 57.89 -30.68 32.99
CA SER A 9 57.71 -31.75 31.95
C SER A 9 56.90 -32.94 32.53
N GLY A 10 56.42 -34.00 31.84
CA GLY A 10 56.47 -34.46 30.43
C GLY A 10 56.13 -35.98 30.30
N ALA A 11 56.09 -36.55 29.07
CA ALA A 11 55.82 -37.99 28.73
C ALA A 11 54.37 -38.51 29.02
N ALA A 12 53.76 -39.55 28.42
CA ALA A 12 53.89 -40.38 27.18
C ALA A 12 52.71 -41.42 27.18
N PHE A 13 52.17 -42.05 26.12
CA PHE A 13 52.25 -41.98 24.63
C PHE A 13 51.00 -42.66 23.96
N HIS A 14 50.89 -42.59 22.61
CA HIS A 14 50.12 -43.42 21.62
C HIS A 14 48.67 -43.08 21.16
N GLY A 15 48.48 -43.03 19.84
CA GLY A 15 47.23 -43.27 19.09
C GLY A 15 47.27 -44.64 18.37
N PRO A 16 46.57 -44.91 17.23
CA PRO A 16 45.96 -43.95 16.27
C PRO A 16 44.62 -44.38 15.58
N ALA A 17 44.22 -43.56 14.59
CA ALA A 17 43.57 -43.93 13.30
C ALA A 17 42.07 -44.29 13.19
N ALA A 18 41.47 -43.86 12.07
CA ALA A 18 40.18 -44.26 11.53
C ALA A 18 40.34 -45.34 10.43
N PRO A 19 39.25 -45.96 9.95
CA PRO A 19 39.22 -46.61 8.64
C PRO A 19 38.12 -46.07 7.69
N ALA A 20 38.30 -46.37 6.40
CA ALA A 20 37.38 -46.04 5.31
C ALA A 20 36.66 -47.28 4.73
N LEU A 21 35.80 -47.05 3.72
CA LEU A 21 34.91 -47.96 2.98
C LEU A 21 35.33 -49.44 2.79
N VAL A 22 34.33 -50.33 2.80
CA VAL A 22 34.18 -51.43 1.81
C VAL A 22 32.70 -51.57 1.37
N HIS A 23 32.48 -51.86 0.08
CA HIS A 23 31.18 -52.02 -0.59
C HIS A 23 30.38 -53.29 -0.24
N ARG A 24 29.06 -53.27 -0.52
CA ARG A 24 28.39 -54.33 -1.32
C ARG A 24 27.06 -53.92 -1.96
N GLY A 25 27.00 -53.99 -3.31
CA GLY A 25 25.83 -54.43 -4.08
C GLY A 25 24.78 -53.40 -4.57
N GLY A 26 24.50 -53.41 -5.88
CA GLY A 26 23.09 -53.32 -6.33
C GLY A 26 22.64 -52.23 -7.31
N ALA A 27 23.23 -52.15 -8.51
CA ALA A 27 22.61 -51.71 -9.77
C ALA A 27 21.73 -50.43 -9.83
N ALA A 28 22.23 -49.42 -10.55
CA ALA A 28 21.37 -48.42 -11.19
C ALA A 28 20.55 -49.03 -12.35
N LYS A 29 19.35 -48.51 -12.60
CA LYS A 29 18.67 -48.66 -13.90
C LYS A 29 18.00 -47.37 -14.35
N LEU A 30 18.61 -46.75 -15.34
CA LEU A 30 17.96 -45.80 -16.24
C LEU A 30 16.91 -46.57 -17.06
N VAL A 31 15.67 -46.09 -17.14
CA VAL A 31 14.68 -46.56 -18.12
C VAL A 31 14.07 -45.38 -18.86
N LEU A 32 14.66 -45.09 -20.01
CA LEU A 32 13.98 -44.45 -21.13
C LEU A 32 13.04 -45.51 -21.77
N VAL A 33 11.79 -45.19 -22.14
CA VAL A 33 11.13 -45.75 -23.36
C VAL A 33 9.80 -45.03 -23.72
N ARG A 34 9.85 -44.42 -24.90
CA ARG A 34 8.86 -44.18 -25.98
C ARG A 34 7.32 -44.36 -25.80
N ARG A 35 6.63 -43.31 -26.27
CA ARG A 35 5.35 -43.21 -27.02
C ARG A 35 4.63 -44.48 -27.56
N TRP A 36 3.29 -44.49 -27.35
CA TRP A 36 2.16 -44.80 -28.28
C TRP A 36 2.03 -46.24 -28.86
N PRO A 37 0.83 -46.71 -29.30
CA PRO A 37 -0.37 -45.97 -29.74
C PRO A 37 -1.71 -46.33 -29.05
N GLY A 38 -2.81 -45.71 -29.50
CA GLY A 38 -4.19 -45.99 -29.03
C GLY A 38 -4.85 -47.22 -29.68
N PRO A 39 -6.18 -47.38 -29.52
CA PRO A 39 -7.02 -47.26 -30.72
C PRO A 39 -8.36 -46.53 -30.50
N CYS A 40 -8.97 -46.09 -31.61
CA CYS A 40 -10.36 -45.65 -31.71
C CYS A 40 -11.31 -46.86 -31.84
N THR A 41 -12.56 -46.73 -31.35
CA THR A 41 -13.78 -46.96 -32.19
C THR A 41 -15.09 -46.49 -31.54
N THR A 42 -15.77 -45.57 -32.24
CA THR A 42 -17.23 -45.47 -32.50
C THR A 42 -18.26 -46.06 -31.52
N ALA A 43 -19.18 -45.21 -31.04
CA ALA A 43 -20.61 -45.26 -31.42
C ALA A 43 -21.35 -43.96 -31.05
N LEU A 44 -21.98 -43.32 -32.04
CA LEU A 44 -23.02 -42.29 -31.84
C LEU A 44 -24.24 -42.69 -32.67
N HIS A 45 -25.45 -42.42 -32.15
CA HIS A 45 -26.70 -42.50 -32.91
C HIS A 45 -27.46 -41.18 -32.79
N GLY A 46 -28.18 -40.84 -33.87
CA GLY A 46 -28.57 -39.49 -34.27
C GLY A 46 -29.45 -38.65 -33.33
N GLY A 47 -29.50 -37.34 -33.60
CA GLY A 47 -30.16 -36.38 -32.70
C GLY A 47 -30.41 -34.96 -33.24
N SER A 48 -30.88 -34.81 -34.48
CA SER A 48 -31.44 -33.55 -35.05
C SER A 48 -30.49 -32.37 -35.34
N ARG A 49 -30.84 -31.57 -36.36
CA ARG A 49 -30.16 -30.33 -36.76
C ARG A 49 -30.99 -29.13 -36.31
N LYS A 50 -30.36 -28.10 -35.74
CA LYS A 50 -30.80 -26.71 -35.92
C LYS A 50 -29.60 -25.83 -36.27
N ARG A 51 -29.84 -24.88 -37.19
CA ARG A 51 -28.87 -23.87 -37.63
C ARG A 51 -29.07 -22.62 -36.78
N GLU A 52 -28.03 -22.11 -36.15
CA GLU A 52 -27.94 -20.69 -35.76
C GLU A 52 -26.52 -20.17 -36.05
N GLY A 53 -26.41 -18.86 -36.30
CA GLY A 53 -25.28 -18.27 -37.01
C GLY A 53 -24.01 -18.11 -36.19
N ALA A 54 -22.86 -18.36 -36.83
CA ALA A 54 -21.55 -18.05 -36.25
C ALA A 54 -21.26 -16.55 -36.28
N LEU A 55 -21.34 -15.90 -35.12
CA LEU A 55 -20.70 -14.59 -34.89
C LEU A 55 -19.35 -14.83 -34.20
N MET A 56 -18.27 -14.73 -34.98
CA MET A 56 -16.91 -14.77 -34.43
C MET A 56 -16.70 -13.54 -33.52
N ARG A 57 -16.60 -13.75 -32.21
CA ARG A 57 -16.09 -12.73 -31.29
C ARG A 57 -14.56 -12.77 -31.30
N ALA A 58 -13.93 -11.76 -31.88
CA ALA A 58 -12.49 -11.56 -31.76
C ALA A 58 -12.11 -11.28 -30.30
N PRO A 59 -10.92 -11.71 -29.83
CA PRO A 59 -10.48 -11.43 -28.47
C PRO A 59 -10.12 -9.95 -28.31
N VAL A 60 -10.89 -9.23 -27.49
CA VAL A 60 -10.55 -7.87 -27.07
C VAL A 60 -9.31 -7.94 -26.18
N ARG A 61 -8.18 -7.44 -26.70
CA ARG A 61 -6.92 -7.32 -25.95
C ARG A 61 -7.03 -6.15 -24.97
N TRP A 62 -7.33 -6.45 -23.72
CA TRP A 62 -7.22 -5.48 -22.63
C TRP A 62 -5.75 -5.13 -22.41
N ARG A 63 -5.38 -3.88 -22.73
CA ARG A 63 -4.13 -3.29 -22.24
C ARG A 63 -4.37 -2.87 -20.79
N ALA A 64 -3.75 -3.58 -19.84
CA ALA A 64 -3.66 -3.09 -18.48
C ALA A 64 -2.82 -1.80 -18.46
N LEU A 65 -3.40 -0.71 -17.98
CA LEU A 65 -2.66 0.50 -17.63
C LEU A 65 -1.96 0.22 -16.30
N ALA A 66 -0.68 -0.11 -16.37
CA ALA A 66 0.19 -0.04 -15.21
C ALA A 66 0.39 1.45 -14.87
N LEU A 67 0.01 1.85 -13.65
CA LEU A 67 0.33 3.19 -13.14
C LEU A 67 1.79 3.18 -12.69
N THR A 68 2.70 3.33 -13.64
CA THR A 68 4.15 3.23 -13.42
C THR A 68 4.62 4.31 -12.45
N LEU A 69 5.39 3.92 -11.43
CA LEU A 69 6.01 4.86 -10.52
C LEU A 69 7.27 5.41 -11.19
N VAL A 70 7.16 6.58 -11.83
CA VAL A 70 8.27 7.16 -12.62
C VAL A 70 9.39 7.66 -11.72
N LEU A 71 10.26 6.74 -11.30
CA LEU A 71 11.56 7.00 -10.72
C LEU A 71 12.53 7.45 -11.83
N GLY A 72 12.70 8.76 -11.97
CA GLY A 72 13.57 9.36 -12.96
C GLY A 72 15.06 9.16 -12.66
N VAL A 73 15.65 8.06 -13.15
CA VAL A 73 17.11 7.89 -13.18
C VAL A 73 17.67 8.40 -14.51
N THR A 74 18.31 9.56 -14.50
CA THR A 74 19.02 10.11 -15.66
C THR A 74 20.49 9.71 -15.65
N VAL A 75 20.84 8.67 -16.42
CA VAL A 75 22.24 8.40 -16.78
C VAL A 75 22.60 9.30 -17.96
N GLY A 76 23.50 10.26 -17.72
CA GLY A 76 23.98 11.16 -18.77
C GLY A 76 24.91 10.46 -19.76
N ALA A 77 24.56 10.49 -21.05
CA ALA A 77 25.45 10.12 -22.14
C ALA A 77 25.50 11.27 -23.17
N CYS A 78 26.70 11.74 -23.50
CA CYS A 78 26.89 12.83 -24.45
C CYS A 78 26.71 12.36 -25.90
N GLY A 79 25.92 13.09 -26.68
CA GLY A 79 25.83 12.98 -28.14
C GLY A 79 25.33 14.30 -28.73
N ARG A 80 26.03 14.83 -29.74
CA ARG A 80 25.62 16.01 -30.51
C ARG A 80 25.12 15.58 -31.91
N LEU A 81 24.49 16.54 -32.61
CA LEU A 81 24.11 16.54 -34.03
C LEU A 81 22.80 15.75 -34.32
N ASP A 82 21.87 16.21 -35.15
CA ASP A 82 21.81 17.42 -36.00
C ASP A 82 20.38 17.98 -36.15
N HIS A 83 20.26 19.19 -36.71
CA HIS A 83 19.00 19.89 -36.96
C HIS A 83 18.27 19.46 -38.27
N ASP A 84 17.01 19.90 -38.38
CA ASP A 84 16.18 20.06 -39.58
C ASP A 84 15.56 18.83 -40.28
N ARG A 85 14.25 18.66 -40.08
CA ARG A 85 13.26 19.06 -41.10
C ARG A 85 11.83 19.18 -40.56
N ALA A 86 11.17 20.29 -40.86
CA ALA A 86 9.76 20.51 -40.58
C ALA A 86 8.86 19.83 -41.63
N ALA A 87 7.69 19.34 -41.21
CA ALA A 87 6.59 18.93 -42.08
C ALA A 87 5.28 19.61 -41.62
N ALA A 88 4.49 20.09 -42.58
CA ALA A 88 3.31 20.92 -42.35
C ALA A 88 2.06 20.12 -41.89
N PRO A 89 1.06 20.76 -41.26
CA PRO A 89 -0.05 20.06 -40.62
C PRO A 89 -1.17 19.64 -41.59
N HIS A 90 -1.83 18.53 -41.27
CA HIS A 90 -3.08 18.08 -41.89
C HIS A 90 -4.31 18.46 -41.03
N PRO A 91 -5.51 18.62 -41.63
CA PRO A 91 -6.57 19.43 -41.05
C PRO A 91 -7.32 18.75 -39.88
N HIS A 92 -7.91 19.61 -39.04
CA HIS A 92 -8.70 19.23 -37.87
C HIS A 92 -9.84 18.25 -38.18
N ALA A 93 -9.82 17.09 -37.52
CA ALA A 93 -11.03 16.36 -37.19
C ALA A 93 -11.58 16.92 -35.86
N ALA A 94 -12.90 17.18 -35.79
CA ALA A 94 -13.53 17.70 -34.59
C ALA A 94 -13.36 16.73 -33.39
N PRO A 95 -13.16 17.23 -32.16
CA PRO A 95 -13.11 16.38 -30.98
C PRO A 95 -14.46 15.68 -30.81
N ARG A 96 -14.44 14.35 -30.75
CA ARG A 96 -15.57 13.58 -30.21
C ARG A 96 -15.58 13.76 -28.70
N ASP A 97 -16.76 13.86 -28.11
CA ASP A 97 -16.95 14.21 -26.70
C ASP A 97 -15.99 13.48 -25.78
N SER A 98 -15.21 14.27 -25.03
CA SER A 98 -14.42 13.78 -23.91
C SER A 98 -15.38 13.27 -22.84
N THR A 99 -15.51 11.95 -22.72
CA THR A 99 -16.15 11.33 -21.56
C THR A 99 -15.38 11.77 -20.32
N SER A 100 -16.00 12.61 -19.50
CA SER A 100 -15.42 13.09 -18.24
C SER A 100 -14.99 11.91 -17.37
N ALA A 101 -13.81 12.01 -16.76
CA ALA A 101 -13.45 11.14 -15.65
C ALA A 101 -14.55 11.19 -14.58
N PRO A 102 -14.87 10.06 -13.91
CA PRO A 102 -15.93 10.04 -12.91
C PRO A 102 -15.57 10.99 -11.75
N SER A 103 -16.33 12.09 -11.65
CA SER A 103 -16.32 12.93 -10.46
C SER A 103 -16.76 12.10 -9.25
N ALA A 104 -16.12 12.32 -8.10
CA ALA A 104 -16.57 11.72 -6.84
C ALA A 104 -18.08 11.97 -6.63
N PRO A 105 -18.85 11.00 -6.10
CA PRO A 105 -20.28 11.15 -5.93
C PRO A 105 -20.62 12.34 -5.02
N PRO A 106 -21.76 13.04 -5.24
CA PRO A 106 -22.13 14.22 -4.47
C PRO A 106 -22.26 13.98 -2.95
N LEU A 107 -22.08 15.04 -2.18
CA LEU A 107 -22.24 15.06 -0.73
C LEU A 107 -23.69 15.35 -0.35
N ASP A 108 -24.54 14.33 -0.45
CA ASP A 108 -25.98 14.49 -0.26
C ASP A 108 -26.46 14.10 1.16
N GLY A 109 -25.56 13.63 2.04
CA GLY A 109 -25.87 13.19 3.40
C GLY A 109 -25.99 14.35 4.42
N PRO A 110 -26.92 14.27 5.40
CA PRO A 110 -27.00 15.24 6.49
C PRO A 110 -25.70 15.31 7.30
N GLY A 111 -25.04 16.48 7.27
CA GLY A 111 -23.75 16.70 7.95
C GLY A 111 -22.52 16.32 7.12
N ASP A 112 -22.68 15.86 5.88
CA ASP A 112 -21.57 15.68 4.95
C ASP A 112 -20.94 17.04 4.60
N PHE A 113 -19.62 17.06 4.41
CA PHE A 113 -18.92 18.25 3.95
C PHE A 113 -17.60 17.91 3.25
N ALA A 114 -17.16 18.79 2.37
CA ALA A 114 -15.80 18.83 1.85
C ALA A 114 -15.36 20.29 1.76
N LYS A 115 -14.41 20.71 2.60
CA LYS A 115 -14.01 22.11 2.73
C LYS A 115 -12.60 22.26 3.32
N PRO A 116 -11.93 23.39 3.07
CA PRO A 116 -10.79 23.80 3.89
C PRO A 116 -11.20 23.97 5.36
N VAL A 117 -10.37 23.47 6.27
CA VAL A 117 -10.46 23.66 7.73
C VAL A 117 -9.21 24.41 8.19
N GLY A 118 -9.39 25.37 9.10
CA GLY A 118 -8.29 26.15 9.67
C GLY A 118 -7.46 25.33 10.67
N VAL A 119 -6.16 25.20 10.40
CA VAL A 119 -5.16 24.56 11.26
C VAL A 119 -3.96 25.50 11.31
N ASP A 120 -3.60 26.00 12.49
CA ASP A 120 -2.39 26.83 12.70
C ASP A 120 -2.20 27.98 11.67
N GLY A 121 -3.27 28.68 11.32
CA GLY A 121 -3.26 29.82 10.40
C GLY A 121 -3.25 29.47 8.90
N ARG A 122 -3.36 28.19 8.54
CA ARG A 122 -3.41 27.68 7.16
C ARG A 122 -4.62 26.77 6.95
N ALA A 123 -4.99 26.51 5.70
CA ALA A 123 -6.11 25.65 5.36
C ALA A 123 -5.64 24.22 5.05
N VAL A 124 -6.26 23.23 5.68
CA VAL A 124 -6.11 21.81 5.31
C VAL A 124 -7.47 21.31 4.85
N PHE A 125 -7.54 20.75 3.65
CA PHE A 125 -8.80 20.26 3.08
C PHE A 125 -9.21 18.94 3.71
N LEU A 126 -10.45 18.88 4.17
CA LEU A 126 -11.06 17.72 4.80
C LEU A 126 -12.41 17.45 4.16
N GLN A 127 -12.64 16.19 3.80
CA GLN A 127 -13.96 15.68 3.45
C GLN A 127 -14.43 14.63 4.45
N CYS A 128 -15.71 14.68 4.81
CA CYS A 128 -16.35 13.72 5.70
C CYS A 128 -17.75 13.38 5.16
N ARG A 129 -18.10 12.09 5.22
CA ARG A 129 -19.36 11.53 4.71
C ARG A 129 -20.00 10.56 5.69
N GLY A 130 -21.31 10.39 5.57
CA GLY A 130 -22.10 9.47 6.38
C GLY A 130 -22.28 9.99 7.81
N VAL A 131 -23.01 9.23 8.62
CA VAL A 131 -23.28 9.54 10.03
C VAL A 131 -22.88 8.33 10.87
N ALA A 132 -22.14 8.55 11.95
CA ALA A 132 -21.82 7.48 12.89
C ALA A 132 -23.07 7.15 13.73
N PRO A 133 -23.48 5.87 13.82
CA PRO A 133 -24.43 5.44 14.82
C PRO A 133 -23.96 5.83 16.24
N PRO A 134 -24.87 6.11 17.20
CA PRO A 134 -24.48 6.42 18.57
C PRO A 134 -23.55 5.37 19.17
N GLY A 135 -22.37 5.80 19.65
CA GLY A 135 -21.33 4.90 20.18
C GLY A 135 -20.43 4.23 19.14
N SER A 136 -20.66 4.45 17.84
CA SER A 136 -19.74 4.04 16.77
C SER A 136 -18.63 5.07 16.56
N PRO A 137 -17.37 4.68 16.33
CA PRO A 137 -16.29 5.61 16.06
C PRO A 137 -16.39 6.23 14.65
N THR A 138 -15.79 7.41 14.50
CA THR A 138 -15.46 7.94 13.17
C THR A 138 -14.28 7.18 12.58
N VAL A 139 -14.37 6.82 11.31
CA VAL A 139 -13.28 6.25 10.52
C VAL A 139 -12.46 7.38 9.89
N VAL A 140 -11.14 7.37 10.06
CA VAL A 140 -10.25 8.35 9.42
C VAL A 140 -9.35 7.62 8.42
N LEU A 141 -9.41 8.04 7.15
CA LEU A 141 -8.66 7.48 6.04
C LEU A 141 -7.38 8.30 5.80
N LEU A 142 -6.23 7.64 5.80
CA LEU A 142 -4.91 8.21 5.56
C LEU A 142 -4.38 7.66 4.23
N SER A 143 -4.36 8.50 3.19
CA SER A 143 -3.89 8.15 1.85
C SER A 143 -2.40 7.82 1.81
N GLY A 144 -1.97 7.04 0.82
CA GLY A 144 -0.54 6.78 0.54
C GLY A 144 0.21 8.02 0.04
N TYR A 145 1.53 7.90 -0.12
CA TYR A 145 2.37 8.98 -0.63
C TYR A 145 1.84 9.57 -1.94
N GLY A 146 1.90 10.89 -2.09
CA GLY A 146 1.35 11.65 -3.22
C GLY A 146 -0.17 11.78 -3.24
N ASN A 147 -0.91 10.78 -2.78
CA ASN A 147 -2.36 10.69 -2.95
C ASN A 147 -3.14 11.65 -2.01
N GLY A 148 -4.08 12.42 -2.57
CA GLY A 148 -5.08 13.19 -1.82
C GLY A 148 -6.19 12.35 -1.19
N ALA A 149 -7.23 13.00 -0.64
CA ALA A 149 -8.39 12.34 -0.03
C ALA A 149 -9.27 11.58 -1.04
N ASP A 150 -9.21 11.98 -2.30
CA ASP A 150 -10.00 11.49 -3.43
C ASP A 150 -9.65 10.06 -3.87
N ILE A 151 -8.45 9.55 -3.56
CA ILE A 151 -8.10 8.14 -3.83
C ILE A 151 -9.09 7.15 -3.20
N TRP A 152 -9.74 7.54 -2.09
CA TRP A 152 -10.74 6.73 -1.39
C TRP A 152 -12.13 6.79 -2.03
N ASP A 153 -12.32 7.67 -3.02
CA ASP A 153 -13.52 7.81 -3.86
C ASP A 153 -13.37 7.09 -5.21
N LEU A 154 -12.17 6.55 -5.49
CA LEU A 154 -11.88 5.81 -6.71
C LEU A 154 -11.96 4.30 -6.51
N ALA A 155 -12.45 3.62 -7.55
CA ALA A 155 -12.47 2.17 -7.64
C ALA A 155 -12.37 1.72 -9.10
N VAL A 156 -11.71 0.60 -9.35
CA VAL A 156 -11.58 0.01 -10.69
C VAL A 156 -12.69 -1.02 -10.95
N GLY A 157 -12.98 -1.29 -12.21
CA GLY A 157 -13.88 -2.37 -12.61
C GLY A 157 -15.35 -2.18 -12.18
N GLY A 158 -15.80 -0.94 -11.96
CA GLY A 158 -17.19 -0.63 -11.59
C GLY A 158 -17.58 -0.99 -10.16
N ARG A 159 -16.60 -1.23 -9.27
CA ARG A 159 -16.84 -1.40 -7.83
C ARG A 159 -17.21 -0.07 -7.19
N GLN A 160 -17.87 -0.11 -6.04
CA GLN A 160 -18.05 1.05 -5.17
C GLN A 160 -16.76 1.33 -4.39
N ALA A 161 -16.35 2.59 -4.30
CA ALA A 161 -15.13 2.99 -3.61
C ALA A 161 -15.29 2.96 -2.06
N VAL A 162 -14.15 2.95 -1.36
CA VAL A 162 -14.09 2.73 0.10
C VAL A 162 -14.87 3.79 0.88
N ALA A 163 -14.63 5.08 0.61
CA ALA A 163 -15.29 6.16 1.34
C ALA A 163 -16.82 6.18 1.15
N PRO A 164 -17.39 6.15 -0.08
CA PRO A 164 -18.85 6.09 -0.22
C PRO A 164 -19.46 4.81 0.34
N ALA A 165 -18.79 3.65 0.28
CA ALA A 165 -19.31 2.42 0.88
C ALA A 165 -19.32 2.46 2.42
N LEU A 166 -18.29 3.04 3.06
CA LEU A 166 -18.28 3.21 4.52
C LEU A 166 -19.31 4.23 5.01
N ALA A 167 -19.57 5.27 4.23
CA ALA A 167 -20.54 6.32 4.54
C ALA A 167 -21.99 5.80 4.70
N GLU A 168 -22.31 4.62 4.14
CA GLU A 168 -23.61 3.97 4.31
C GLU A 168 -23.87 3.46 5.74
N SER A 169 -22.81 3.26 6.54
CA SER A 169 -22.91 2.62 7.87
C SER A 169 -22.19 3.37 9.00
N THR A 170 -21.31 4.33 8.70
CA THR A 170 -20.61 5.12 9.72
C THR A 170 -20.15 6.48 9.20
N ARG A 171 -19.64 7.33 10.09
CA ARG A 171 -18.92 8.55 9.72
C ARG A 171 -17.54 8.17 9.20
N VAL A 172 -17.19 8.62 8.00
CA VAL A 172 -15.86 8.44 7.41
C VAL A 172 -15.29 9.77 6.96
N CYS A 173 -14.01 10.02 7.25
CA CYS A 173 -13.32 11.26 6.93
C CYS A 173 -11.98 11.00 6.23
N ALA A 174 -11.63 11.82 5.25
CA ALA A 174 -10.36 11.77 4.50
C ALA A 174 -9.88 13.20 4.23
N TYR A 175 -8.57 13.42 4.18
CA TYR A 175 -7.98 14.76 4.06
C TYR A 175 -6.83 14.79 3.05
N ASP A 176 -6.62 15.95 2.43
CA ASP A 176 -5.47 16.19 1.57
C ASP A 176 -4.31 16.64 2.47
N ARG A 177 -3.18 15.93 2.45
CA ARG A 177 -1.96 16.47 3.07
C ARG A 177 -1.43 17.63 2.23
N PRO A 178 -0.86 18.69 2.84
CA PRO A 178 -0.07 19.67 2.11
C PRO A 178 0.93 19.01 1.15
N GLY A 179 0.83 19.31 -0.14
CA GLY A 179 1.67 18.70 -1.19
C GLY A 179 1.16 17.38 -1.79
N SER A 180 0.04 16.81 -1.31
CA SER A 180 -0.63 15.73 -2.05
C SER A 180 -1.25 16.25 -3.36
N TYR A 181 -1.64 15.35 -4.25
CA TYR A 181 -2.32 15.63 -5.50
C TYR A 181 -3.55 14.76 -5.70
N LEU A 182 -4.53 15.32 -6.41
CA LEU A 182 -5.75 14.64 -6.80
C LEU A 182 -5.49 13.77 -8.02
N GLN A 183 -6.06 12.58 -7.97
CA GLN A 183 -6.01 11.59 -9.02
C GLN A 183 -6.98 11.97 -10.15
N GLY A 184 -6.59 11.67 -11.38
CA GLY A 184 -7.33 12.04 -12.58
C GLY A 184 -6.44 12.00 -13.80
N ASP A 185 -7.03 12.24 -14.96
CA ASP A 185 -6.31 12.43 -16.22
C ASP A 185 -6.79 13.73 -16.90
N PRO A 186 -6.00 14.83 -16.82
CA PRO A 186 -4.75 14.97 -16.08
C PRO A 186 -4.94 15.00 -14.55
N PRO A 187 -3.90 14.69 -13.75
CA PRO A 187 -3.91 14.90 -12.31
C PRO A 187 -3.89 16.40 -11.94
N ALA A 188 -4.32 16.74 -10.73
CA ALA A 188 -4.43 18.12 -10.26
C ALA A 188 -3.79 18.33 -8.87
N PRO A 189 -3.32 19.54 -8.52
CA PRO A 189 -2.84 19.84 -7.17
C PRO A 189 -3.87 19.54 -6.07
N GLY A 190 -3.40 19.08 -4.90
CA GLY A 190 -4.23 18.90 -3.71
C GLY A 190 -4.77 20.24 -3.17
N ARG A 191 -5.83 20.16 -2.37
CA ARG A 191 -6.65 21.30 -1.95
C ARG A 191 -6.20 21.95 -0.63
N SER A 192 -5.09 21.48 -0.06
CA SER A 192 -4.49 21.99 1.18
C SER A 192 -3.42 23.04 0.91
N THR A 193 -3.29 24.03 1.81
CA THR A 193 -2.22 25.03 1.76
C THR A 193 -0.84 24.35 1.74
N ALA A 194 -0.01 24.71 0.76
CA ALA A 194 1.36 24.22 0.66
C ALA A 194 2.19 24.60 1.90
N VAL A 195 3.15 23.75 2.25
CA VAL A 195 4.08 23.95 3.37
C VAL A 195 5.50 23.61 2.92
N ALA A 196 6.50 24.00 3.72
CA ALA A 196 7.89 23.64 3.47
C ALA A 196 8.10 22.11 3.46
N MET A 197 9.01 21.65 2.62
CA MET A 197 9.35 20.25 2.40
C MET A 197 10.88 20.06 2.53
N PRO A 198 11.37 18.87 2.93
CA PRO A 198 10.60 17.70 3.38
C PRO A 198 9.98 17.92 4.77
N ARG A 199 8.94 17.14 5.06
CA ARG A 199 8.31 17.05 6.39
C ARG A 199 8.77 15.80 7.14
N THR A 200 8.33 15.68 8.38
CA THR A 200 8.43 14.46 9.17
C THR A 200 7.04 13.94 9.54
N SER A 201 6.96 12.66 9.89
CA SER A 201 5.69 12.03 10.31
C SER A 201 5.09 12.70 11.55
N ARG A 202 5.91 13.28 12.45
CA ARG A 202 5.42 14.09 13.58
C ARG A 202 4.64 15.31 13.12
N ASP A 203 5.11 16.01 12.08
CA ASP A 203 4.45 17.20 11.56
C ASP A 203 3.06 16.87 11.03
N VAL A 204 2.92 15.71 10.37
CA VAL A 204 1.64 15.22 9.84
C VAL A 204 0.71 14.71 10.94
N VAL A 205 1.23 14.01 11.95
CA VAL A 205 0.44 13.49 13.08
C VAL A 205 -0.11 14.61 13.95
N VAL A 206 0.70 15.65 14.23
CA VAL A 206 0.25 16.86 14.94
C VAL A 206 -0.80 17.60 14.11
N GLU A 207 -0.56 17.80 12.81
CA GLU A 207 -1.51 18.43 11.88
C GLU A 207 -2.84 17.68 11.83
N LEU A 208 -2.83 16.34 11.73
CA LEU A 208 -4.05 15.54 11.68
C LEU A 208 -4.85 15.67 12.98
N ARG A 209 -4.21 15.68 14.14
CA ARG A 209 -4.89 15.91 15.42
C ARG A 209 -5.52 17.30 15.48
N SER A 210 -4.78 18.33 15.06
CA SER A 210 -5.30 19.70 15.01
C SER A 210 -6.44 19.85 14.00
N LEU A 211 -6.36 19.19 12.84
CA LEU A 211 -7.41 19.16 11.83
C LEU A 211 -8.72 18.57 12.35
N LEU A 212 -8.65 17.38 12.96
CA LEU A 212 -9.83 16.71 13.51
C LEU A 212 -10.45 17.55 14.65
N SER A 213 -9.61 18.12 15.51
CA SER A 213 -10.07 19.01 16.58
C SER A 213 -10.72 20.30 16.06
N SER A 214 -10.11 20.98 15.08
CA SER A 214 -10.69 22.19 14.44
C SER A 214 -11.98 21.90 13.68
N ALA A 215 -12.17 20.67 13.19
CA ALA A 215 -13.37 20.23 12.51
C ALA A 215 -14.48 19.75 13.47
N GLY A 216 -14.23 19.69 14.78
CA GLY A 216 -15.18 19.15 15.76
C GLY A 216 -15.40 17.63 15.63
N ILE A 217 -14.41 16.90 15.10
CA ILE A 217 -14.47 15.44 14.94
C ILE A 217 -13.77 14.83 16.12
N GLU A 218 -14.54 14.38 17.10
CA GLU A 218 -14.01 13.79 18.33
C GLU A 218 -13.70 12.29 18.16
N GLY A 219 -12.66 11.84 18.87
CA GLY A 219 -12.26 10.45 18.93
C GLY A 219 -12.93 9.69 20.09
N PRO A 220 -12.60 8.40 20.26
CA PRO A 220 -11.54 7.67 19.56
C PRO A 220 -11.95 7.19 18.15
N TYR A 221 -10.95 7.03 17.28
CA TYR A 221 -11.13 6.73 15.85
C TYR A 221 -10.78 5.28 15.50
N VAL A 222 -11.31 4.78 14.37
CA VAL A 222 -10.66 3.71 13.62
C VAL A 222 -9.81 4.36 12.52
N LEU A 223 -8.49 4.12 12.53
CA LEU A 223 -7.59 4.68 11.52
C LEU A 223 -7.33 3.66 10.42
N VAL A 224 -7.48 4.08 9.16
CA VAL A 224 -7.28 3.25 7.97
C VAL A 224 -6.19 3.88 7.13
N GLY A 225 -5.07 3.20 6.94
CA GLY A 225 -3.90 3.79 6.29
C GLY A 225 -3.41 2.97 5.10
N HIS A 226 -3.40 3.58 3.91
CA HIS A 226 -2.77 2.98 2.72
C HIS A 226 -1.31 3.37 2.62
N SER A 227 -0.39 2.44 2.34
CA SER A 227 1.03 2.72 2.09
C SER A 227 1.64 3.65 3.16
N LEU A 228 2.21 4.81 2.80
CA LEU A 228 2.67 5.84 3.75
C LEU A 228 1.62 6.24 4.82
N GLY A 229 0.33 6.27 4.46
CA GLY A 229 -0.76 6.51 5.40
C GLY A 229 -0.89 5.42 6.47
N GLY A 230 -0.49 4.18 6.17
CA GLY A 230 -0.36 3.09 7.14
C GLY A 230 0.75 3.35 8.17
N PHE A 231 1.86 3.99 7.74
CA PHE A 231 2.86 4.49 8.68
C PHE A 231 2.31 5.61 9.56
N LEU A 232 1.72 6.62 8.94
CA LEU A 232 1.17 7.78 9.64
C LEU A 232 0.10 7.37 10.67
N SER A 233 -0.70 6.33 10.40
CA SER A 233 -1.72 5.83 11.34
C SER A 233 -1.11 5.19 12.59
N TYR A 234 -0.02 4.41 12.49
CA TYR A 234 0.61 3.85 13.68
C TYR A 234 1.41 4.90 14.47
N HIS A 235 2.02 5.90 13.83
CA HIS A 235 2.62 7.01 14.58
C HIS A 235 1.53 7.79 15.33
N TYR A 236 0.38 8.06 14.70
CA TYR A 236 -0.75 8.67 15.40
C TYR A 236 -1.20 7.85 16.62
N ALA A 237 -1.29 6.54 16.49
CA ALA A 237 -1.65 5.65 17.59
C ALA A 237 -0.64 5.66 18.75
N ARG A 238 0.68 5.79 18.47
CA ARG A 238 1.72 5.92 19.51
C ARG A 238 1.66 7.28 20.21
N ALA A 239 1.47 8.35 19.45
CA ALA A 239 1.43 9.72 19.97
C ALA A 239 0.13 10.00 20.77
N TYR A 240 -1.01 9.47 20.32
CA TYR A 240 -2.34 9.74 20.88
C TYR A 240 -3.13 8.45 21.16
N PRO A 241 -2.64 7.55 22.03
CA PRO A 241 -3.18 6.20 22.22
C PRO A 241 -4.65 6.19 22.69
N GLN A 242 -5.08 7.21 23.44
CA GLN A 242 -6.46 7.37 23.92
C GLN A 242 -7.44 7.81 22.80
N GLN A 243 -6.95 8.14 21.60
CA GLN A 243 -7.76 8.58 20.47
C GLN A 243 -7.92 7.51 19.38
N VAL A 244 -7.52 6.26 19.64
CA VAL A 244 -7.58 5.16 18.65
C VAL A 244 -8.26 3.94 19.27
N LEU A 245 -9.27 3.39 18.59
CA LEU A 245 -9.89 2.10 18.92
C LEU A 245 -9.28 0.92 18.17
N GLY A 246 -8.77 1.14 16.96
CA GLY A 246 -8.25 0.09 16.11
C GLY A 246 -7.61 0.62 14.82
N LEU A 247 -6.79 -0.22 14.20
CA LEU A 247 -6.02 0.12 12.99
C LEU A 247 -6.34 -0.83 11.85
N VAL A 248 -6.51 -0.29 10.64
CA VAL A 248 -6.53 -1.07 9.39
C VAL A 248 -5.40 -0.60 8.49
N SER A 249 -4.36 -1.43 8.35
CA SER A 249 -3.26 -1.21 7.41
C SER A 249 -3.65 -1.77 6.04
N VAL A 250 -3.55 -0.95 4.99
CA VAL A 250 -3.89 -1.31 3.61
C VAL A 250 -2.61 -1.25 2.78
N ASP A 251 -1.89 -2.37 2.73
CA ASP A 251 -0.52 -2.48 2.21
C ASP A 251 0.38 -1.34 2.73
N GLY A 252 0.27 -1.05 4.03
CA GLY A 252 0.92 0.06 4.69
C GLY A 252 2.44 -0.08 4.75
N LEU A 253 3.19 1.03 4.74
CA LEU A 253 4.64 1.02 4.91
C LEU A 253 4.98 0.42 6.30
N PRO A 254 5.62 -0.77 6.37
CA PRO A 254 5.84 -1.45 7.65
C PRO A 254 6.96 -0.76 8.44
N ALA A 255 6.76 -0.54 9.75
CA ALA A 255 7.77 0.07 10.61
C ALA A 255 9.12 -0.67 10.60
N ASP A 256 9.05 -1.99 10.50
CA ASP A 256 10.21 -2.88 10.58
C ASP A 256 10.97 -3.00 9.25
N LEU A 257 10.46 -2.45 8.15
CA LEU A 257 11.01 -2.68 6.82
C LEU A 257 12.47 -2.20 6.72
N LYS A 258 12.77 -1.00 7.24
CA LYS A 258 14.15 -0.48 7.25
C LYS A 258 15.13 -1.43 7.93
N GLY A 259 14.75 -2.01 9.08
CA GLY A 259 15.59 -2.94 9.84
C GLY A 259 15.80 -4.32 9.18
N ARG A 260 15.10 -4.58 8.07
CA ARG A 260 15.14 -5.84 7.30
C ARG A 260 15.87 -5.71 5.97
N LEU A 261 16.27 -4.50 5.59
CA LEU A 261 16.92 -4.21 4.30
C LEU A 261 18.39 -3.83 4.49
N PRO A 262 19.26 -4.12 3.49
CA PRO A 262 20.54 -3.44 3.37
C PRO A 262 20.33 -1.92 3.31
N ALA A 263 21.18 -1.14 3.99
CA ALA A 263 21.03 0.32 4.07
C ALA A 263 20.91 0.99 2.69
N GLU A 264 21.73 0.58 1.72
CA GLU A 264 21.68 1.10 0.34
C GLU A 264 20.36 0.79 -0.39
N VAL A 265 19.72 -0.34 -0.09
CA VAL A 265 18.39 -0.69 -0.65
C VAL A 265 17.31 0.18 -0.01
N TRP A 266 17.35 0.40 1.30
CA TRP A 266 16.46 1.35 1.98
C TRP A 266 16.63 2.78 1.43
N ASP A 267 17.88 3.23 1.31
CA ASP A 267 18.20 4.58 0.88
C ASP A 267 17.77 4.85 -0.57
N SER A 268 18.01 3.91 -1.48
CA SER A 268 17.63 4.02 -2.88
C SER A 268 16.14 3.82 -3.16
N SER A 269 15.46 2.96 -2.39
CA SER A 269 14.06 2.59 -2.65
C SER A 269 13.04 3.44 -1.89
N PHE A 270 13.41 3.97 -0.72
CA PHE A 270 12.50 4.70 0.18
C PHE A 270 13.00 6.09 0.54
N GLN A 271 14.19 6.22 1.17
CA GLN A 271 14.62 7.51 1.72
C GLN A 271 14.87 8.55 0.61
N GLN A 272 15.75 8.32 -0.36
CA GLN A 272 16.06 9.34 -1.38
C GLN A 272 14.87 9.68 -2.30
N PRO A 273 14.03 8.71 -2.75
CA PRO A 273 12.84 9.01 -3.57
C PRO A 273 11.77 9.85 -2.87
N ILE A 274 11.69 9.78 -1.54
CA ILE A 274 10.64 10.46 -0.75
C ILE A 274 11.19 11.70 -0.04
N LEU A 275 12.49 11.80 0.25
CA LEU A 275 13.13 12.96 0.89
C LEU A 275 13.11 14.23 0.03
N ARG A 276 12.90 14.12 -1.29
CA ARG A 276 12.92 15.24 -2.23
C ARG A 276 11.56 15.39 -2.92
N PRO A 277 11.01 16.61 -3.03
CA PRO A 277 9.76 16.85 -3.76
C PRO A 277 9.85 16.40 -5.22
N THR A 278 9.08 15.38 -5.58
CA THR A 278 9.07 14.84 -6.95
C THR A 278 8.14 15.68 -7.84
N PRO A 279 8.59 16.22 -8.98
CA PRO A 279 7.72 16.91 -9.91
C PRO A 279 6.77 15.94 -10.62
N VAL A 280 5.46 16.16 -10.48
CA VAL A 280 4.41 15.47 -11.26
C VAL A 280 3.91 16.42 -12.37
N PRO A 281 3.89 16.01 -13.65
CA PRO A 281 3.36 16.83 -14.75
C PRO A 281 1.91 17.28 -14.49
N GLY A 282 1.62 18.56 -14.73
CA GLY A 282 0.31 19.17 -14.45
C GLY A 282 0.05 19.55 -12.98
N VAL A 283 0.85 19.03 -12.05
CA VAL A 283 0.71 19.26 -10.60
C VAL A 283 1.80 20.17 -10.05
N GLY A 284 3.06 19.94 -10.43
CA GLY A 284 4.22 20.52 -9.77
C GLY A 284 4.86 19.57 -8.77
N ALA A 285 5.64 20.12 -7.82
CA ALA A 285 6.36 19.32 -6.84
C ALA A 285 5.42 18.78 -5.74
N VAL A 286 5.40 17.47 -5.54
CA VAL A 286 4.57 16.81 -4.52
C VAL A 286 5.23 16.82 -3.13
N GLU A 287 4.49 16.37 -2.12
CA GLU A 287 4.96 16.18 -0.75
C GLU A 287 6.27 15.36 -0.69
N ALA A 288 7.08 15.61 0.34
CA ALA A 288 8.34 14.90 0.59
C ALA A 288 8.55 14.68 2.09
N TYR A 289 9.21 13.59 2.46
CA TYR A 289 9.42 13.18 3.85
C TYR A 289 10.83 12.67 4.12
N ASP A 290 11.40 13.11 5.23
CA ASP A 290 12.55 12.43 5.83
C ASP A 290 12.02 11.19 6.59
N LEU A 291 12.05 10.03 5.95
CA LEU A 291 11.54 8.78 6.54
C LEU A 291 12.41 8.29 7.70
N ASP A 292 13.72 8.54 7.64
CA ASP A 292 14.65 8.22 8.73
C ASP A 292 14.32 8.98 10.01
N ALA A 293 14.20 10.31 9.92
CA ALA A 293 13.74 11.12 11.05
C ALA A 293 12.33 10.73 11.49
N SER A 294 11.44 10.45 10.53
CA SER A 294 10.05 10.06 10.80
C SER A 294 9.93 8.74 11.57
N LEU A 295 10.72 7.73 11.23
CA LEU A 295 10.72 6.43 11.91
C LEU A 295 11.26 6.58 13.34
N ALA A 296 12.36 7.33 13.51
CA ALA A 296 12.91 7.63 14.83
C ALA A 296 11.93 8.41 15.72
N GLN A 297 11.20 9.38 15.16
CA GLN A 297 10.14 10.11 15.86
C GLN A 297 8.97 9.20 16.27
N ALA A 298 8.52 8.32 15.37
CA ALA A 298 7.44 7.39 15.67
C ALA A 298 7.82 6.40 16.77
N GLU A 299 9.06 5.91 16.78
CA GLU A 299 9.59 5.11 17.89
C GLU A 299 9.63 5.90 19.21
N ALA A 300 10.11 7.13 19.17
CA ALA A 300 10.21 8.02 20.34
C ALA A 300 8.85 8.50 20.89
N ALA A 301 7.75 8.37 20.13
CA ALA A 301 6.42 8.82 20.55
C ALA A 301 5.79 8.00 21.70
N GLY A 302 6.33 6.81 22.01
CA GLY A 302 5.82 5.92 23.04
C GLY A 302 5.58 4.49 22.51
N PRO A 303 5.05 3.57 23.33
CA PRO A 303 4.65 2.24 22.87
C PRO A 303 3.39 2.28 21.98
N LEU A 304 3.15 1.20 21.24
CA LEU A 304 1.87 1.00 20.54
C LEU A 304 0.75 0.77 21.56
N PRO A 305 -0.46 1.35 21.36
CA PRO A 305 -1.60 1.07 22.21
C PRO A 305 -2.11 -0.38 22.04
N PRO A 306 -2.73 -0.97 23.07
CA PRO A 306 -3.26 -2.34 23.03
C PRO A 306 -4.61 -2.40 22.29
N VAL A 307 -4.61 -2.02 21.01
CA VAL A 307 -5.77 -2.01 20.12
C VAL A 307 -5.65 -3.06 19.03
N PRO A 308 -6.77 -3.60 18.50
CA PRO A 308 -6.75 -4.51 17.36
C PRO A 308 -6.16 -3.88 16.08
N LEU A 309 -5.47 -4.71 15.30
CA LEU A 309 -4.93 -4.40 13.98
C LEU A 309 -5.44 -5.39 12.94
N THR A 310 -5.90 -4.90 11.78
CA THR A 310 -6.03 -5.72 10.56
C THR A 310 -5.08 -5.19 9.49
N THR A 311 -4.19 -6.03 8.98
CA THR A 311 -3.33 -5.74 7.83
C THR A 311 -3.84 -6.47 6.60
N LEU A 312 -4.09 -5.72 5.54
CA LEU A 312 -4.39 -6.22 4.20
C LEU A 312 -3.11 -6.10 3.37
N LEU A 313 -2.64 -7.21 2.80
CA LEU A 313 -1.48 -7.24 1.91
C LEU A 313 -1.92 -7.36 0.45
N ALA A 314 -1.18 -6.72 -0.46
CA ALA A 314 -1.31 -7.00 -1.88
C ALA A 314 -0.83 -8.44 -2.19
N GLU A 315 -1.45 -9.12 -3.15
CA GLU A 315 -0.95 -10.43 -3.61
C GLU A 315 0.23 -10.30 -4.58
N ARG A 316 0.19 -9.26 -5.41
CA ARG A 316 1.17 -9.03 -6.48
C ARG A 316 1.93 -7.75 -6.17
N GLU A 317 3.21 -7.88 -5.92
CA GLU A 317 4.08 -6.70 -5.88
C GLU A 317 4.21 -6.05 -7.27
N ALA A 318 4.55 -4.77 -7.28
CA ALA A 318 4.90 -4.08 -8.52
C ALA A 318 6.21 -4.68 -9.06
N ALA A 319 6.23 -5.03 -10.35
CA ALA A 319 7.35 -5.73 -11.00
C ALA A 319 8.67 -4.92 -11.08
N GLU A 320 8.68 -3.69 -10.54
CA GLU A 320 9.78 -2.74 -10.54
C GLU A 320 10.43 -2.59 -9.14
N VAL A 321 9.90 -3.29 -8.13
CA VAL A 321 10.43 -3.30 -6.75
C VAL A 321 11.67 -4.20 -6.66
N PRO A 322 12.77 -3.77 -6.01
CA PRO A 322 13.95 -4.62 -5.81
C PRO A 322 13.61 -5.88 -5.01
N GLN A 323 14.11 -7.05 -5.42
CA GLN A 323 13.80 -8.34 -4.79
C GLN A 323 14.00 -8.36 -3.26
N ALA A 324 15.01 -7.66 -2.75
CA ALA A 324 15.25 -7.55 -1.31
C ALA A 324 14.11 -6.83 -0.55
N VAL A 325 13.41 -5.89 -1.19
CA VAL A 325 12.20 -5.25 -0.65
C VAL A 325 11.04 -6.24 -0.67
N ALA A 326 10.87 -6.99 -1.76
CA ALA A 326 9.84 -8.01 -1.88
C ALA A 326 9.96 -9.10 -0.80
N ASP A 327 11.15 -9.69 -0.69
CA ASP A 327 11.47 -10.71 0.32
C ASP A 327 11.31 -10.21 1.77
N ALA A 328 11.31 -8.89 1.98
CA ALA A 328 11.19 -8.26 3.30
C ALA A 328 9.78 -7.74 3.63
N TRP A 329 8.91 -7.47 2.65
CA TRP A 329 7.66 -6.73 2.84
C TRP A 329 6.67 -7.45 3.75
N GLU A 330 6.20 -8.64 3.36
CA GLU A 330 5.29 -9.46 4.18
C GLU A 330 5.90 -9.84 5.55
N PRO A 331 7.16 -10.31 5.65
CA PRO A 331 7.80 -10.56 6.95
C PRO A 331 7.93 -9.34 7.86
N ALA A 332 8.03 -8.12 7.31
CA ALA A 332 8.00 -6.87 8.08
C ALA A 332 6.60 -6.57 8.61
N GLN A 333 5.56 -6.77 7.78
CA GLN A 333 4.16 -6.60 8.16
C GLN A 333 3.75 -7.56 9.28
N GLU A 334 4.11 -8.85 9.18
CA GLU A 334 3.84 -9.81 10.23
C GLU A 334 4.57 -9.48 11.55
N ALA A 335 5.84 -9.06 11.46
CA ALA A 335 6.64 -8.74 12.64
C ALA A 335 6.11 -7.51 13.38
N PHE A 336 5.63 -6.52 12.62
CA PHE A 336 4.90 -5.39 13.17
C PHE A 336 3.55 -5.82 13.77
N ALA A 337 2.78 -6.65 13.06
CA ALA A 337 1.46 -7.10 13.51
C ALA A 337 1.49 -7.90 14.82
N ARG A 338 2.55 -8.70 15.06
CA ARG A 338 2.76 -9.44 16.31
C ARG A 338 2.87 -8.55 17.57
N ARG A 339 2.91 -7.22 17.44
CA ARG A 339 2.91 -6.24 18.54
C ARG A 339 1.52 -5.83 19.03
N PHE A 340 0.47 -6.16 18.29
CA PHE A 340 -0.91 -5.78 18.59
C PHE A 340 -1.71 -6.97 19.13
N PRO A 341 -2.61 -6.77 20.11
CA PRO A 341 -3.60 -7.78 20.47
C PRO A 341 -4.53 -8.04 19.28
N GLN A 342 -5.01 -9.28 19.14
CA GLN A 342 -6.00 -9.68 18.12
C GLN A 342 -5.60 -9.32 16.66
N ALA A 343 -4.29 -9.23 16.38
CA ALA A 343 -3.79 -8.87 15.07
C ALA A 343 -4.18 -9.91 14.00
N ALA A 344 -4.69 -9.44 12.87
CA ALA A 344 -4.97 -10.24 11.69
C ALA A 344 -4.16 -9.72 10.50
N VAL A 345 -3.46 -10.62 9.79
CA VAL A 345 -2.80 -10.32 8.51
C VAL A 345 -3.45 -11.19 7.44
N ARG A 346 -3.84 -10.59 6.30
CA ARG A 346 -4.41 -11.34 5.17
C ARG A 346 -3.98 -10.76 3.82
N THR A 347 -3.60 -11.63 2.90
CA THR A 347 -3.31 -11.29 1.51
C THR A 347 -4.60 -11.23 0.70
N VAL A 348 -4.77 -10.18 -0.10
CA VAL A 348 -5.97 -9.95 -0.91
C VAL A 348 -5.70 -10.39 -2.35
N ALA A 349 -6.18 -11.58 -2.71
CA ALA A 349 -5.93 -12.17 -4.02
C ALA A 349 -6.32 -11.27 -5.20
N GLY A 350 -5.48 -11.28 -6.24
CA GLY A 350 -5.62 -10.51 -7.47
C GLY A 350 -5.20 -9.03 -7.39
N THR A 351 -4.68 -8.55 -6.26
CA THR A 351 -4.38 -7.12 -6.05
C THR A 351 -2.91 -6.74 -6.23
N THR A 352 -2.67 -5.45 -6.43
CA THR A 352 -1.40 -4.73 -6.39
C THR A 352 -1.36 -3.79 -5.17
N HIS A 353 -0.31 -2.98 -5.03
CA HIS A 353 -0.17 -1.99 -3.96
C HIS A 353 -1.41 -1.10 -3.77
N TYR A 354 -2.14 -0.78 -4.85
CA TYR A 354 -3.36 0.06 -4.81
C TYR A 354 -4.65 -0.73 -4.48
N LEU A 355 -4.57 -1.75 -3.62
CA LEU A 355 -5.67 -2.68 -3.34
C LEU A 355 -6.96 -2.01 -2.82
N GLN A 356 -6.89 -0.80 -2.27
CA GLN A 356 -8.07 0.01 -1.89
C GLN A 356 -8.94 0.42 -3.09
N THR A 357 -8.36 0.59 -4.28
CA THR A 357 -9.13 0.90 -5.50
C THR A 357 -9.51 -0.37 -6.27
N GLU A 358 -8.71 -1.44 -6.14
CA GLU A 358 -8.92 -2.71 -6.85
C GLU A 358 -9.92 -3.64 -6.15
N ARG A 359 -9.86 -3.67 -4.81
CA ARG A 359 -10.70 -4.45 -3.90
C ARG A 359 -11.18 -3.59 -2.71
N PRO A 360 -11.87 -2.47 -2.97
CA PRO A 360 -12.47 -1.63 -1.93
C PRO A 360 -13.37 -2.44 -0.99
N ASP A 361 -14.04 -3.48 -1.49
CA ASP A 361 -14.84 -4.44 -0.72
C ASP A 361 -14.05 -5.11 0.42
N ALA A 362 -12.76 -5.43 0.21
CA ALA A 362 -11.92 -6.02 1.24
C ALA A 362 -11.51 -4.99 2.32
N VAL A 363 -11.34 -3.71 1.94
CA VAL A 363 -11.06 -2.62 2.90
C VAL A 363 -12.30 -2.32 3.74
N VAL A 364 -13.46 -2.16 3.09
CA VAL A 364 -14.76 -1.93 3.75
C VAL A 364 -15.06 -3.05 4.74
N GLU A 365 -14.92 -4.31 4.34
CA GLU A 365 -15.11 -5.46 5.22
C GLU A 365 -14.20 -5.42 6.46
N ALA A 366 -12.91 -5.11 6.27
CA ALA A 366 -11.96 -5.03 7.37
C ALA A 366 -12.32 -3.92 8.37
N VAL A 367 -12.73 -2.75 7.88
CA VAL A 367 -13.14 -1.60 8.71
C VAL A 367 -14.43 -1.90 9.47
N LEU A 368 -15.45 -2.48 8.82
CA LEU A 368 -16.71 -2.83 9.48
C LEU A 368 -16.51 -3.92 10.54
N ARG A 369 -15.66 -4.92 10.28
CA ARG A 369 -15.23 -5.91 11.29
C ARG A 369 -14.48 -5.26 12.46
N MET A 370 -13.61 -4.28 12.18
CA MET A 370 -12.88 -3.51 13.21
C MET A 370 -13.83 -2.71 14.12
N ILE A 371 -14.83 -2.02 13.54
CA ILE A 371 -15.87 -1.32 14.29
C ILE A 371 -16.66 -2.30 15.17
N ALA A 372 -17.09 -3.44 14.61
CA ALA A 372 -17.83 -4.45 15.37
C ALA A 372 -17.00 -5.08 16.52
N ALA A 373 -15.70 -5.27 16.33
CA ALA A 373 -14.79 -5.81 17.35
C ALA A 373 -14.43 -4.80 18.45
N THR A 374 -14.54 -3.50 18.16
CA THR A 374 -14.22 -2.40 19.10
C THR A 374 -15.46 -1.75 19.73
N ALA A 375 -16.66 -2.17 19.31
CA ALA A 375 -17.92 -1.74 19.90
C ALA A 375 -17.96 -2.08 21.40
N PRO A 376 -18.47 -1.19 22.27
CA PRO A 376 -18.63 -1.48 23.68
C PRO A 376 -19.46 -2.75 23.89
N VAL A 377 -18.94 -3.69 24.68
CA VAL A 377 -19.75 -4.82 25.16
C VAL A 377 -20.86 -4.22 26.02
N GLY A 378 -22.10 -4.24 25.51
CA GLY A 378 -23.25 -3.69 26.22
C GLY A 378 -23.42 -4.35 27.59
N PRO A 379 -24.09 -3.67 28.55
CA PRO A 379 -24.39 -4.27 29.85
C PRO A 379 -25.12 -5.59 29.61
N GLY A 380 -24.56 -6.67 30.17
CA GLY A 380 -24.93 -8.04 29.83
C GLY A 380 -26.41 -8.35 30.03
N LYS A 381 -26.95 -9.21 29.16
CA LYS A 381 -28.21 -9.92 29.39
C LYS A 381 -28.00 -11.10 30.33
#